data_AF-A0A8X6NCA2-F1
#
_entry.id   AF-A0A8X6NCA2-F1
#
_cell.length_a   1.000
_cell.length_b   1.000
_cell.length_c   1.000
_cell.angle_alpha   90.00
_cell.angle_beta   90.00
_cell.angle_gamma   90.00
#
_symmetry.space_group_name_H-M   'P 1'
#
loop_
_entity.id
_entity.type
_entity.pdbx_description
1 polymer ?
#
loop_
_entity_poly.entity_id
_entity_poly.type
_entity_poly.pdbx_seq_one_letter_code
_entity_poly.pdbx_strand_id
1 'polypeptide(L)'
;MMFPKFLLSQNDVLLKRDQSKIPGIAATKEEDVAMKVKKDLKDPILAAAKERLISWFKQRRKSGSTIEKWGSQLHRIAVALYLADESIFSPGNSTGQEISYELTIQLLRCLSK
;
A
#
# COMPACT_ATOMS: atom_id res chain seq x y z
N MET A 1 25.77 -24.32 26.42
CA MET A 1 25.52 -22.95 26.90
C MET A 1 24.18 -22.51 26.28
N MET A 2 23.05 -22.91 26.85
CA MET A 2 22.29 -22.26 27.93
C MET A 2 21.69 -20.91 27.49
N PHE A 3 20.44 -20.95 27.01
CA PHE A 3 19.60 -19.78 26.80
C PHE A 3 19.13 -19.24 28.17
N PRO A 4 19.23 -17.93 28.46
CA PRO A 4 18.57 -17.36 29.63
C PRO A 4 17.10 -17.04 29.33
N LYS A 5 16.25 -17.66 30.16
CA LYS A 5 14.84 -17.35 30.36
C LYS A 5 14.71 -15.99 31.06
N PHE A 6 13.80 -15.14 30.61
CA PHE A 6 13.21 -14.09 31.46
C PHE A 6 11.69 -14.23 31.42
N LEU A 7 11.15 -14.71 32.53
CA LEU A 7 9.73 -14.70 32.85
C LEU A 7 9.51 -13.68 33.98
N LEU A 8 8.43 -12.91 33.82
CA LEU A 8 7.47 -12.45 34.83
C LEU A 8 8.02 -11.68 36.05
N SER A 9 7.69 -10.39 36.10
CA SER A 9 7.54 -9.62 37.33
C SER A 9 6.07 -9.24 37.46
N GLN A 10 5.35 -9.91 38.36
CA GLN A 10 4.04 -9.46 38.83
C GLN A 10 4.19 -8.64 40.13
N ASN A 11 3.45 -7.53 40.15
CA ASN A 11 2.64 -7.00 41.26
C ASN A 11 3.27 -6.92 42.66
N ASP A 12 3.47 -5.69 43.13
CA ASP A 12 2.63 -5.15 44.22
C ASP A 12 2.89 -3.64 44.40
N VAL A 13 1.85 -2.93 44.83
CA VAL A 13 1.85 -1.79 45.79
C VAL A 13 0.83 -0.68 45.44
N LEU A 14 -0.26 -0.75 46.21
CA LEU A 14 -1.06 0.35 46.82
C LEU A 14 -1.93 1.28 45.96
N LEU A 15 -3.15 0.80 45.74
CA LEU A 15 -4.40 1.36 46.26
C LEU A 15 -4.33 2.78 46.89
N LYS A 16 -4.78 3.79 46.15
CA LYS A 16 -5.73 4.81 46.68
C LYS A 16 -6.75 5.17 45.60
N ARG A 17 -7.95 4.61 45.75
CA ARG A 17 -9.17 5.15 45.14
C ARG A 17 -9.56 6.38 45.94
N ASP A 18 -9.68 7.51 45.28
CA ASP A 18 -10.59 8.56 45.72
C ASP A 18 -11.70 8.66 44.67
N GLN A 19 -12.92 8.38 45.11
CA GLN A 19 -14.14 8.46 44.32
C GLN A 19 -14.90 9.70 44.79
N SER A 20 -14.59 10.86 44.21
CA SER A 20 -15.49 12.02 44.24
C SER A 20 -16.14 12.19 42.86
N LYS A 21 -17.31 11.58 42.77
CA LYS A 21 -18.46 11.86 41.91
C LYS A 21 -18.57 13.31 41.40
N ILE A 22 -18.85 13.48 40.09
CA ILE A 22 -20.03 14.16 39.51
C ILE A 22 -20.07 13.88 37.98
N PRO A 23 -21.26 13.83 37.34
CA PRO A 23 -21.52 13.00 36.15
C PRO A 23 -21.75 13.78 34.85
N GLY A 24 -21.61 13.06 33.73
CA GLY A 24 -22.44 13.23 32.54
C GLY A 24 -22.03 14.31 31.54
N ILE A 25 -21.29 13.94 30.49
CA ILE A 25 -21.47 14.49 29.15
C ILE A 25 -21.22 13.36 28.14
N ALA A 26 -22.05 13.36 27.11
CA ALA A 26 -22.35 12.28 26.20
C ALA A 26 -21.17 11.70 25.42
N ALA A 27 -21.29 10.41 25.07
CA ALA A 27 -20.56 9.80 23.99
C ALA A 27 -20.80 10.54 22.67
N THR A 28 -19.76 11.11 22.06
CA THR A 28 -19.74 11.42 20.63
C THR A 28 -18.33 11.44 20.07
N LYS A 29 -17.99 10.37 19.33
CA LYS A 29 -17.38 10.38 18.00
C LYS A 29 -16.17 11.30 17.76
N GLU A 30 -14.98 10.93 18.23
CA GLU A 30 -13.74 11.57 17.73
C GLU A 30 -12.83 10.63 16.94
N GLU A 31 -12.87 9.31 17.15
CA GLU A 31 -12.07 8.37 16.33
C GLU A 31 -12.75 7.97 15.00
N ASP A 32 -14.09 8.00 14.96
CA ASP A 32 -14.85 7.72 13.73
C ASP A 32 -14.76 8.85 12.70
N VAL A 33 -14.50 10.10 13.13
CA VAL A 33 -14.40 11.24 12.22
C VAL A 33 -13.03 11.24 11.51
N ALA A 34 -11.96 10.85 12.19
CA ALA A 34 -10.62 10.78 11.58
C ALA A 34 -10.50 9.67 10.51
N MET A 35 -11.21 8.55 10.68
CA MET A 35 -11.32 7.52 9.63
C MET A 35 -12.37 7.83 8.56
N LYS A 36 -13.37 8.67 8.85
CA LYS A 36 -14.37 9.09 7.86
C LYS A 36 -13.82 10.16 6.89
N VAL A 37 -12.98 11.08 7.37
CA VAL A 37 -12.43 12.17 6.54
C VAL A 37 -11.44 11.68 5.47
N LYS A 38 -10.71 10.57 5.70
CA LYS A 38 -9.82 10.00 4.67
C LYS A 38 -10.57 9.31 3.53
N LYS A 39 -11.85 8.99 3.71
CA LYS A 39 -12.64 8.17 2.77
C LYS A 39 -13.43 9.00 1.75
N ASP A 40 -13.73 10.26 2.08
CA ASP A 40 -14.72 11.05 1.33
C ASP A 40 -14.12 12.18 0.47
N LEU A 41 -12.79 12.34 0.41
CA LEU A 41 -12.15 13.23 -0.57
C LEU A 41 -11.15 12.48 -1.45
N LYS A 42 -11.67 11.48 -2.15
CA LYS A 42 -11.05 11.02 -3.39
C LYS A 42 -11.31 12.14 -4.40
N ASP A 43 -10.44 13.14 -4.44
CA ASP A 43 -10.59 14.29 -5.33
C ASP A 43 -10.95 13.76 -6.73
N PRO A 44 -12.12 14.13 -7.30
CA PRO A 44 -12.55 13.59 -8.58
C PRO A 44 -11.52 13.87 -9.68
N ILE A 45 -10.74 14.94 -9.51
CA ILE A 45 -9.60 15.32 -10.34
C ILE A 45 -8.46 14.29 -10.20
N LEU A 46 -8.10 13.88 -8.98
CA LEU A 46 -7.05 12.88 -8.74
C LEU A 46 -7.46 11.50 -9.29
N ALA A 47 -8.72 11.10 -9.11
CA ALA A 47 -9.24 9.85 -9.66
C ALA A 47 -9.16 9.85 -11.20
N ALA A 48 -9.65 10.92 -11.84
CA ALA A 48 -9.59 11.07 -13.29
C ALA A 48 -8.14 11.11 -13.82
N ALA A 49 -7.22 11.73 -13.08
CA ALA A 49 -5.80 11.76 -13.42
C ALA A 49 -5.17 10.36 -13.35
N LYS A 50 -5.47 9.57 -12.32
CA LYS A 50 -5.01 8.18 -12.17
C LYS A 50 -5.53 7.29 -13.31
N GLU A 51 -6.81 7.38 -13.64
CA GLU A 51 -7.40 6.60 -14.75
C GLU A 51 -6.79 6.97 -16.11
N ARG A 52 -6.56 8.27 -16.35
CA ARG A 52 -5.86 8.75 -17.55
C ARG A 52 -4.44 8.20 -17.62
N LEU A 53 -3.71 8.21 -16.52
CA LEU A 53 -2.35 7.69 -16.46
C LEU A 53 -2.31 6.20 -16.82
N ILE A 54 -3.19 5.41 -16.20
CA ILE A 54 -3.30 3.97 -16.45
C ILE A 54 -3.64 3.70 -17.92
N SER A 55 -4.60 4.43 -18.47
CA SER A 55 -5.01 4.31 -19.87
C SER A 55 -3.88 4.68 -20.84
N TRP A 56 -3.16 5.76 -20.55
CA TRP A 56 -2.02 6.21 -21.35
C TRP A 56 -0.89 5.17 -21.38
N PHE A 57 -0.55 4.57 -20.24
CA PHE A 57 0.45 3.51 -20.21
C PHE A 57 0.01 2.26 -20.97
N LYS A 58 -1.27 1.87 -20.88
CA LYS A 58 -1.81 0.75 -21.67
C LYS A 58 -1.73 1.01 -23.18
N GLN A 59 -1.94 2.25 -23.62
CA GLN A 59 -1.80 2.62 -25.04
C GLN A 59 -0.33 2.60 -25.52
N ARG A 60 0.61 2.92 -24.63
CA ARG A 60 2.04 2.95 -24.95
C ARG A 60 2.67 1.56 -25.04
N ARG A 61 2.00 0.54 -24.52
CA ARG A 61 2.38 -0.86 -24.63
C ARG A 61 2.50 -1.26 -26.11
N LYS A 62 3.67 -1.73 -26.53
CA LYS A 62 3.87 -2.19 -27.91
C LYS A 62 3.05 -3.45 -28.18
N SER A 63 2.26 -3.44 -29.25
CA SER A 63 1.62 -4.64 -29.79
C SER A 63 2.65 -5.46 -30.59
N GLY A 64 2.74 -6.77 -30.31
CA GLY A 64 3.50 -7.71 -31.15
C GLY A 64 4.89 -8.12 -30.66
N SER A 65 5.45 -7.51 -29.62
CA SER A 65 6.70 -8.01 -29.01
C SER A 65 6.40 -8.87 -27.78
N THR A 66 7.02 -10.04 -27.65
CA THR A 66 6.91 -10.86 -26.43
C THR A 66 7.78 -10.33 -25.30
N ILE A 67 8.81 -9.54 -25.63
CA ILE A 67 9.84 -8.99 -24.73
C ILE A 67 9.96 -7.48 -25.02
N GLU A 68 10.16 -6.64 -24.01
CA GLU A 68 10.25 -5.17 -24.14
C GLU A 68 8.97 -4.46 -24.63
N LYS A 69 7.77 -4.96 -24.28
CA LYS A 69 6.51 -4.27 -24.58
C LYS A 69 6.42 -2.91 -23.89
N TRP A 70 7.03 -2.79 -22.72
CA TRP A 70 7.02 -1.60 -21.88
C TRP A 70 8.31 -0.76 -22.00
N GLY A 71 9.32 -1.29 -22.70
CA GLY A 71 10.59 -0.61 -22.98
C GLY A 71 11.53 -0.46 -21.77
N SER A 72 12.58 0.35 -21.94
CA SER A 72 13.65 0.54 -20.95
C SER A 72 13.21 1.28 -19.68
N GLN A 73 12.11 2.04 -19.76
CA GLN A 73 11.56 2.80 -18.63
C GLN A 73 10.54 1.98 -17.81
N LEU A 74 10.43 0.68 -18.06
CA LEU A 74 9.46 -0.20 -17.41
C LEU A 74 9.48 -0.10 -15.88
N HIS A 75 10.64 0.07 -15.25
CA HIS A 75 10.74 0.25 -13.79
C HIS A 75 9.97 1.49 -13.29
N ARG A 76 10.06 2.62 -14.01
CA ARG A 76 9.32 3.86 -13.67
C ARG A 76 7.82 3.67 -13.91
N ILE A 77 7.47 2.96 -14.98
CA ILE A 77 6.08 2.64 -15.32
C ILE A 77 5.47 1.77 -14.23
N ALA A 78 6.18 0.74 -13.77
CA ALA A 78 5.71 -0.15 -12.72
C ALA A 78 5.42 0.61 -11.43
N VAL A 79 6.34 1.46 -10.98
CA VAL A 79 6.15 2.30 -9.79
C VAL A 79 5.00 3.27 -9.97
N ALA A 80 4.91 3.96 -11.10
CA ALA A 80 3.82 4.91 -11.38
C ALA A 80 2.44 4.24 -11.38
N LEU A 81 2.35 3.04 -11.96
CA LEU A 81 1.11 2.25 -11.97
C LEU A 81 0.75 1.76 -10.56
N TYR A 82 1.72 1.29 -9.77
CA TYR A 82 1.47 0.85 -8.40
C TYR A 82 0.95 2.00 -7.51
N LEU A 83 1.55 3.19 -7.62
CA LEU A 83 1.09 4.39 -6.89
C LEU A 83 -0.29 4.88 -7.37
N ALA A 84 -0.62 4.66 -8.63
CA ALA A 84 -1.93 5.00 -9.17
C ALA A 84 -3.00 4.03 -8.65
N ASP A 85 -2.73 2.72 -8.77
CA ASP A 85 -3.65 1.64 -8.43
C ASP A 85 -2.87 0.37 -8.08
N GLU A 86 -2.83 0.03 -6.79
CA GLU A 86 -2.15 -1.14 -6.27
C GLU A 86 -2.73 -2.46 -6.82
N SER A 87 -4.00 -2.46 -7.25
CA SER A 87 -4.67 -3.65 -7.78
C SER A 87 -4.14 -4.09 -9.14
N ILE A 88 -3.36 -3.24 -9.81
CA ILE A 88 -2.70 -3.57 -11.08
C ILE A 88 -1.75 -4.76 -10.92
N PHE A 89 -1.14 -4.91 -9.75
CA PHE A 89 -0.20 -6.00 -9.45
C PHE A 89 -0.82 -7.14 -8.64
N SER A 90 -2.15 -7.11 -8.46
CA SER A 90 -2.87 -8.22 -7.82
C SER A 90 -2.87 -9.48 -8.69
N PRO A 91 -2.92 -10.67 -8.06
CA PRO A 91 -3.09 -11.93 -8.79
C PRO A 91 -4.30 -11.87 -9.75
N GLY A 92 -4.12 -12.36 -10.97
CA GLY A 92 -5.17 -12.35 -12.00
C GLY A 92 -5.18 -11.11 -12.91
N ASN A 93 -4.39 -10.07 -12.61
CA ASN A 93 -4.22 -8.94 -13.51
C ASN A 93 -3.12 -9.21 -14.55
N SER A 94 -3.52 -9.37 -15.81
CA SER A 94 -2.59 -9.63 -16.91
C SER A 94 -1.56 -8.52 -17.11
N THR A 95 -1.93 -7.26 -16.87
CA THR A 95 -1.01 -6.12 -17.02
C THR A 95 0.11 -6.19 -15.98
N GLY A 96 -0.24 -6.42 -14.71
CA GLY A 96 0.75 -6.56 -13.64
C GLY A 96 1.67 -7.77 -13.83
N GLN A 97 1.12 -8.89 -14.31
CA GLN A 97 1.91 -10.08 -14.63
C GLN A 97 2.92 -9.82 -15.75
N GLU A 98 2.48 -9.16 -16.83
CA GLU A 98 3.36 -8.82 -17.96
C GLU A 98 4.50 -7.88 -17.53
N ILE A 99 4.19 -6.84 -16.75
CA ILE A 99 5.21 -5.90 -16.24
C ILE A 99 6.19 -6.62 -15.31
N SER A 100 5.70 -7.44 -14.39
CA SER A 100 6.53 -8.19 -13.44
C SER A 100 7.47 -9.17 -14.16
N TYR A 101 6.96 -9.83 -15.21
CA TYR A 101 7.76 -10.73 -16.03
C TYR A 101 8.90 -9.99 -16.74
N GLU A 102 8.60 -8.90 -17.45
CA GLU A 102 9.62 -8.11 -18.14
C GLU A 102 10.64 -7.49 -17.17
N LEU A 103 10.20 -7.04 -15.99
CA LEU A 103 11.09 -6.53 -14.95
C LEU A 103 12.08 -7.61 -14.50
N THR A 104 11.59 -8.83 -14.28
CA THR A 104 12.40 -9.98 -13.88
C THR A 104 13.46 -10.28 -14.93
N ILE A 105 13.09 -10.30 -16.22
CA ILE A 105 14.04 -10.50 -17.32
C ILE A 105 15.09 -9.38 -17.36
N GLN A 106 14.71 -8.11 -17.19
CA GLN A 106 15.65 -6.99 -17.18
C GLN A 106 16.65 -7.10 -16.00
N LEU A 107 16.16 -7.46 -14.80
CA LEU A 107 17.02 -7.64 -13.63
C LEU A 107 17.99 -8.81 -13.81
N LEU A 108 17.52 -9.95 -14.32
CA LEU A 108 18.37 -11.11 -14.59
C LEU A 108 19.48 -10.77 -15.61
N ARG A 109 19.16 -10.01 -16.67
CA ARG A 109 20.16 -9.52 -17.64
C ARG A 109 21.20 -8.60 -17.01
N CYS A 110 20.84 -7.82 -15.99
CA CYS A 110 21.79 -6.98 -15.27
C CYS A 110 22.70 -7.80 -14.34
N LEU A 111 22.17 -8.89 -13.76
CA LEU A 111 22.93 -9.79 -12.89
C LEU A 111 23.87 -10.73 -13.66
N SER A 112 23.62 -10.96 -14.95
CA SER A 112 24.46 -11.79 -15.81
C SER A 112 25.63 -11.04 -16.46
N LYS A 113 25.91 -9.79 -16.03
CA LYS A 113 27.04 -8.96 -16.48
C LYS A 113 28.07 -8.87 -15.38
#